data_AF-A0A7S0YY55-F1
#
_entry.id   AF-A0A7S0YY55-F1
#
_cell.length_a   1.000
_cell.length_b   1.000
_cell.length_c   1.000
_cell.angle_alpha   90.00
_cell.angle_beta   90.00
_cell.angle_gamma   90.00
#
_symmetry.space_group_name_H-M   'P 1'
#
loop_
_entity.id
_entity.type
_entity.pdbx_description
1 polymer ?
#
loop_
_entity_poly.entity_id
_entity_poly.type
_entity_poly.pdbx_seq_one_letter_code
_entity_poly.pdbx_strand_id
1 'polypeptide(L)'
;PNQKSINEQAKPLVEQPLDPLLAKLVLHDSSEELSSGIAVLFRTFDTSLNGTISREELSEGLRKLKTEQTIHLSEADFDAMTVSLLDEDGELEAVAFELMLRRELSNFIQRHMARQIELSGFHGRQDPTVLFALKKLMLSVDEKLYKTVNQATALAHAGDFSSYKRASLAGNREPWKDDIGEGDVAGKVKVLEERAVRIEDALRLQSAHLEAVMRKLGVPLPSPSKRRLMGDSPQRGVHPTPADSTPHRGSLQNNAEQPYLSEAPPEHSGEPANE
;
A
#
# COMPACT_ATOMS: atom_id res chain seq x y z
N PRO A 1 17.71 34.30 29.01
CA PRO A 1 17.71 33.93 27.57
C PRO A 1 16.26 33.85 27.05
N ASN A 2 15.94 34.69 26.07
CA ASN A 2 14.57 34.97 25.62
C ASN A 2 14.08 33.82 24.70
N GLN A 3 13.17 32.97 25.17
CA GLN A 3 12.64 31.81 24.42
C GLN A 3 11.90 32.18 23.11
N LYS A 4 11.56 33.46 22.91
CA LYS A 4 10.85 33.94 21.72
C LYS A 4 11.68 33.95 20.43
N SER A 5 13.01 33.93 20.50
CA SER A 5 13.87 34.08 19.30
C SER A 5 14.30 32.76 18.65
N ILE A 6 13.89 31.61 19.19
CA ILE A 6 14.34 30.28 18.68
C ILE A 6 13.36 29.69 17.66
N ASN A 7 12.11 30.18 17.61
CA ASN A 7 11.05 29.57 16.80
C ASN A 7 10.97 30.08 15.34
N GLU A 8 11.83 31.01 14.94
CA GLU A 8 11.67 31.78 13.68
C GLU A 8 12.58 31.30 12.53
N GLN A 9 13.36 30.22 12.71
CA GLN A 9 14.32 29.75 11.69
C GLN A 9 14.16 28.27 11.30
N ALA A 10 13.12 27.57 11.75
CA ALA A 10 12.82 26.25 11.20
C ALA A 10 12.24 26.43 9.79
N LYS A 11 13.07 26.21 8.76
CA LYS A 11 12.61 26.19 7.37
C LYS A 11 11.45 25.20 7.27
N PRO A 12 10.26 25.60 6.78
CA PRO A 12 9.16 24.66 6.61
C PRO A 12 9.63 23.56 5.66
N LEU A 13 9.54 22.31 6.14
CA LEU A 13 9.78 21.16 5.26
C LEU A 13 8.78 21.24 4.11
N VAL A 14 9.26 20.99 2.90
CA VAL A 14 8.42 20.92 1.71
C VAL A 14 7.49 19.72 1.89
N GLU A 15 6.22 20.00 2.16
CA GLU A 15 5.16 18.99 2.17
C GLU A 15 4.92 18.55 0.74
N GLN A 16 4.80 17.23 0.53
CA GLN A 16 4.49 16.69 -0.79
C GLN A 16 2.99 16.46 -0.94
N PRO A 17 2.45 16.53 -2.17
CA PRO A 17 1.01 16.40 -2.42
C PRO A 17 0.38 15.15 -1.81
N LEU A 18 1.09 14.02 -1.81
CA LEU A 18 0.56 12.75 -1.32
C LEU A 18 0.64 12.58 0.20
N ASP A 19 1.33 13.46 0.93
CA ASP A 19 1.55 13.31 2.38
C ASP A 19 0.26 13.04 3.18
N PRO A 20 -0.90 13.68 2.91
CA PRO A 20 -2.15 13.38 3.62
C PRO A 20 -2.67 11.95 3.41
N LEU A 21 -2.46 11.37 2.23
CA LEU A 21 -2.80 9.96 1.95
C LEU A 21 -1.79 9.04 2.64
N LEU A 22 -0.50 9.34 2.52
CA LEU A 22 0.58 8.52 3.07
C LEU A 22 0.51 8.43 4.59
N ALA A 23 0.12 9.52 5.26
CA ALA A 23 -0.12 9.53 6.71
C ALA A 23 -1.16 8.48 7.15
N LYS A 24 -2.20 8.23 6.34
CA LYS A 24 -3.19 7.18 6.59
C LYS A 24 -2.62 5.79 6.32
N LEU A 25 -1.82 5.65 5.26
CA LEU A 25 -1.21 4.38 4.91
C LEU A 25 -0.16 3.91 5.93
N VAL A 26 0.51 4.81 6.63
CA VAL A 26 1.44 4.46 7.74
C VAL A 26 0.76 3.73 8.90
N LEU A 27 -0.57 3.83 9.04
CA LEU A 27 -1.30 3.22 10.16
C LEU A 27 -1.48 1.70 10.05
N HIS A 28 -1.12 1.09 8.92
CA HIS A 28 -1.21 -0.37 8.74
C HIS A 28 -0.07 -1.06 9.50
N ASP A 29 -0.39 -2.12 10.25
CA ASP A 29 0.57 -2.78 11.14
C ASP A 29 1.43 -3.82 10.41
N SER A 30 0.99 -4.27 9.23
CA SER A 30 1.66 -5.30 8.44
C SER A 30 1.73 -4.95 6.95
N SER A 31 2.65 -5.61 6.24
CA SER A 31 2.83 -5.39 4.80
C SER A 31 1.63 -5.88 4.00
N GLU A 32 1.00 -6.96 4.45
CA GLU A 32 -0.17 -7.58 3.83
C GLU A 32 -1.40 -6.66 3.95
N GLU A 33 -1.60 -6.06 5.13
CA GLU A 33 -2.67 -5.10 5.36
C GLU A 33 -2.48 -3.84 4.52
N LEU A 34 -1.23 -3.34 4.44
CA LEU A 34 -0.88 -2.22 3.56
C LEU A 34 -1.15 -2.55 2.08
N SER A 35 -0.73 -3.71 1.58
CA SER A 35 -1.02 -4.14 0.20
C SER A 35 -2.53 -4.23 -0.06
N SER A 36 -3.29 -4.79 0.89
CA SER A 36 -4.76 -4.86 0.78
C SER A 36 -5.40 -3.47 0.73
N GLY A 37 -4.96 -2.54 1.60
CA GLY A 37 -5.42 -1.15 1.60
C GLY A 37 -5.10 -0.43 0.29
N ILE A 38 -3.89 -0.63 -0.24
CA ILE A 38 -3.48 -0.10 -1.55
C ILE A 38 -4.32 -0.69 -2.69
N ALA A 39 -4.61 -2.00 -2.67
CA ALA A 39 -5.44 -2.64 -3.69
C ALA A 39 -6.89 -2.10 -3.69
N VAL A 40 -7.44 -1.77 -2.52
CA VAL A 40 -8.74 -1.10 -2.41
C VAL A 40 -8.68 0.31 -3.00
N LEU A 41 -7.61 1.07 -2.74
CA LEU A 41 -7.40 2.39 -3.34
C LEU A 41 -7.32 2.30 -4.87
N PHE A 42 -6.57 1.32 -5.40
CA PHE A 42 -6.44 1.10 -6.84
C PHE A 42 -7.81 0.96 -7.50
N ARG A 43 -8.64 0.04 -6.99
CA ARG A 43 -10.01 -0.19 -7.51
C ARG A 43 -10.94 1.02 -7.38
N THR A 44 -10.65 1.92 -6.44
CA THR A 44 -11.43 3.15 -6.24
C THR A 44 -11.03 4.22 -7.26
N PHE A 45 -9.77 4.18 -7.72
CA PHE A 45 -9.20 5.16 -8.64
C PHE A 45 -9.40 4.75 -10.10
N ASP A 46 -9.30 3.45 -10.40
CA ASP A 46 -9.65 2.86 -11.70
C ASP A 46 -11.17 2.94 -11.93
N THR A 47 -11.64 4.11 -12.36
CA THR A 47 -13.07 4.36 -12.61
C THR A 47 -13.54 3.80 -13.93
N SER A 48 -12.62 3.64 -14.89
CA SER A 48 -12.88 3.05 -16.20
C SER A 48 -12.95 1.51 -16.16
N LEU A 49 -12.47 0.88 -15.09
CA LEU A 49 -12.40 -0.57 -14.88
C LEU A 49 -11.55 -1.28 -15.95
N ASN A 50 -10.57 -0.59 -16.51
CA ASN A 50 -9.67 -1.15 -17.52
C ASN A 50 -8.48 -1.91 -16.90
N GLY A 51 -8.30 -1.83 -15.58
CA GLY A 51 -7.20 -2.48 -14.86
C GLY A 51 -5.90 -1.67 -14.82
N THR A 52 -5.94 -0.42 -15.27
CA THR A 52 -4.85 0.57 -15.21
C THR A 52 -5.39 1.87 -14.61
N ILE A 53 -4.50 2.79 -14.26
CA ILE A 53 -4.88 4.12 -13.75
C ILE A 53 -4.18 5.17 -14.59
N SER A 54 -4.98 5.96 -15.30
CA SER A 54 -4.53 7.17 -15.97
C SER A 54 -4.20 8.29 -14.97
N ARG A 55 -3.50 9.33 -15.42
CA ARG A 55 -3.18 10.52 -14.61
C ARG A 55 -4.46 11.22 -14.12
N GLU A 56 -5.46 11.32 -14.99
CA GLU A 56 -6.75 11.95 -14.72
C GLU A 56 -7.50 11.19 -13.62
N GLU A 57 -7.55 9.86 -13.73
CA GLU A 57 -8.14 8.97 -12.72
C GLU A 57 -7.42 9.07 -11.38
N LEU A 58 -6.08 9.11 -11.38
CA LEU A 58 -5.31 9.29 -10.16
C LEU A 58 -5.62 10.64 -9.50
N SER A 59 -5.61 11.73 -10.28
CA SER A 59 -5.90 13.07 -9.77
C SER A 59 -7.34 13.19 -9.25
N GLU A 60 -8.31 12.60 -9.95
CA GLU A 60 -9.71 12.63 -9.52
C GLU A 60 -9.91 11.76 -8.27
N GLY A 61 -9.30 10.57 -8.25
CA GLY A 61 -9.29 9.65 -7.11
C GLY A 61 -8.76 10.34 -5.85
N LEU A 62 -7.61 11.00 -5.94
CA LEU A 62 -7.01 11.76 -4.84
C LEU A 62 -7.92 12.89 -4.34
N ARG A 63 -8.60 13.61 -5.25
CA ARG A 63 -9.55 14.67 -4.88
C ARG A 63 -10.79 14.12 -4.16
N LYS A 64 -11.22 12.90 -4.48
CA LYS A 64 -12.37 12.23 -3.84
C LYS A 64 -12.05 11.71 -2.44
N LEU A 65 -10.77 11.56 -2.08
CA LEU A 65 -10.38 11.11 -0.75
C LEU A 65 -10.71 12.16 0.30
N LYS A 66 -11.47 11.76 1.32
CA LYS A 66 -11.77 12.59 2.51
C LYS A 66 -10.55 12.65 3.43
N THR A 67 -9.56 13.44 3.06
CA THR A 67 -8.39 13.79 3.89
C THR A 67 -8.60 15.17 4.51
N GLU A 68 -7.77 15.53 5.49
CA GLU A 68 -7.87 16.84 6.15
C GLU A 68 -7.58 18.01 5.19
N GLN A 69 -6.79 17.74 4.13
CA GLN A 69 -6.39 18.70 3.12
C GLN A 69 -6.64 18.13 1.73
N THR A 70 -7.26 18.89 0.84
CA THR A 70 -7.46 18.46 -0.55
C THR A 70 -6.11 18.25 -1.22
N ILE A 71 -5.91 17.05 -1.77
CA ILE A 71 -4.69 16.69 -2.50
C ILE A 71 -4.81 17.21 -3.93
N HIS A 72 -3.86 18.06 -4.33
CA HIS A 72 -3.71 18.56 -5.70
C HIS A 72 -2.45 17.99 -6.30
N LEU A 73 -2.59 17.22 -7.39
CA LEU A 73 -1.48 16.60 -8.09
C LEU A 73 -1.15 17.42 -9.35
N SER A 74 0.04 18.00 -9.42
CA SER A 74 0.50 18.59 -10.68
C SER A 74 1.02 17.52 -11.65
N GLU A 75 1.15 17.87 -12.92
CA GLU A 75 1.75 16.99 -13.94
C GLU A 75 3.20 16.64 -13.57
N ALA A 76 3.99 17.63 -13.13
CA ALA A 76 5.36 17.40 -12.68
C ALA A 76 5.44 16.47 -11.46
N ASP A 77 4.47 16.55 -10.54
CA ASP A 77 4.41 15.61 -9.41
C ASP A 77 4.11 14.20 -9.90
N PHE A 78 3.13 14.05 -10.80
CA PHE A 78 2.78 12.77 -11.41
C PHE A 78 3.99 12.13 -12.09
N ASP A 79 4.67 12.87 -12.97
CA ASP A 79 5.85 12.38 -13.67
C ASP A 79 6.94 11.95 -12.69
N ALA A 80 7.21 12.76 -11.66
CA ALA A 80 8.21 12.46 -10.64
C ALA A 80 7.89 11.17 -9.86
N MET A 81 6.61 10.91 -9.56
CA MET A 81 6.20 9.70 -8.83
C MET A 81 5.98 8.48 -9.73
N THR A 82 5.82 8.63 -11.03
CA THR A 82 5.58 7.50 -11.95
C THR A 82 6.78 7.17 -12.83
N VAL A 83 7.94 7.84 -12.65
CA VAL A 83 9.18 7.55 -13.40
C VAL A 83 9.45 6.04 -13.46
N SER A 84 9.48 5.51 -14.70
CA SER A 84 9.75 4.11 -15.04
C SER A 84 8.72 3.09 -14.51
N LEU A 85 7.51 3.53 -14.15
CA LEU A 85 6.42 2.67 -13.68
C LEU A 85 5.24 2.61 -14.65
N LEU A 86 5.19 3.51 -15.64
CA LEU A 86 4.12 3.56 -16.63
C LEU A 86 4.31 2.49 -17.72
N ASP A 87 3.20 2.04 -18.27
CA ASP A 87 3.16 1.17 -19.45
C ASP A 87 3.35 1.95 -20.76
N GLU A 88 3.06 1.31 -21.91
CA GLU A 88 3.19 1.91 -23.24
C GLU A 88 2.19 3.06 -23.47
N ASP A 89 1.06 3.07 -22.75
CA ASP A 89 -0.01 4.06 -22.86
C ASP A 89 0.16 5.20 -21.84
N GLY A 90 1.17 5.13 -20.96
CA GLY A 90 1.42 6.13 -19.93
C GLY A 90 0.54 5.93 -18.68
N GLU A 91 0.04 4.72 -18.45
CA GLU A 91 -0.85 4.40 -17.34
C GLU A 91 -0.18 3.48 -16.30
N LEU A 92 -0.75 3.45 -15.08
CA LEU A 92 -0.25 2.63 -13.98
C LEU A 92 -1.05 1.32 -13.86
N GLU A 93 -0.43 0.19 -14.11
CA GLU A 93 -0.97 -1.12 -13.71
C GLU A 93 -1.04 -1.26 -12.17
N ALA A 94 -1.85 -2.18 -11.67
CA ALA A 94 -2.02 -2.42 -10.23
C ALA A 94 -0.70 -2.64 -9.46
N VAL A 95 0.23 -3.41 -10.03
CA VAL A 95 1.53 -3.68 -9.41
C VAL A 95 2.40 -2.42 -9.41
N ALA A 96 2.39 -1.65 -10.51
CA ALA A 96 3.13 -0.40 -10.63
C ALA A 96 2.60 0.67 -9.66
N PHE A 97 1.28 0.76 -9.51
CA PHE A 97 0.62 1.65 -8.55
C PHE A 97 0.99 1.32 -7.10
N GLU A 98 1.05 0.04 -6.73
CA GLU A 98 1.49 -0.37 -5.40
C GLU A 98 2.96 0.00 -5.15
N LEU A 99 3.84 -0.26 -6.13
CA LEU A 99 5.25 0.10 -6.05
C LEU A 99 5.44 1.62 -5.90
N MET A 100 4.68 2.41 -6.66
CA MET A 100 4.65 3.86 -6.55
C MET A 100 4.29 4.29 -5.13
N LEU A 101 3.16 3.84 -4.57
CA LEU A 101 2.72 4.24 -3.24
C LEU A 101 3.69 3.81 -2.13
N ARG A 102 4.29 2.62 -2.24
CA ARG A 102 5.31 2.16 -1.29
C ARG A 102 6.56 3.03 -1.33
N ARG A 103 7.01 3.42 -2.54
CA ARG A 103 8.14 4.35 -2.70
C ARG A 103 7.85 5.70 -2.05
N GLU A 104 6.69 6.27 -2.34
CA GLU A 104 6.28 7.56 -1.77
C GLU A 104 6.09 7.49 -0.25
N LEU A 105 5.53 6.38 0.27
CA LEU A 105 5.41 6.12 1.70
C LEU A 105 6.78 6.08 2.39
N SER A 106 7.77 5.42 1.78
CA SER A 106 9.14 5.41 2.29
C SER A 106 9.73 6.82 2.35
N ASN A 107 9.57 7.61 1.28
CA ASN A 107 10.02 9.00 1.23
C ASN A 107 9.35 9.86 2.32
N PHE A 108 8.04 9.71 2.50
CA PHE A 108 7.28 10.37 3.56
C PHE A 108 7.82 10.05 4.95
N ILE A 109 8.03 8.78 5.27
CA ILE A 109 8.55 8.37 6.58
C ILE A 109 9.96 8.92 6.78
N GLN A 110 10.82 8.89 5.76
CA GLN A 110 12.17 9.44 5.86
C GLN A 110 12.19 10.95 6.15
N ARG A 111 11.28 11.72 5.52
CA ARG A 111 11.09 13.15 5.80
C ARG A 111 10.57 13.36 7.22
N HIS A 112 9.57 12.59 7.63
CA HIS A 112 8.98 12.69 8.96
C HIS A 112 10.01 12.37 10.05
N MET A 113 10.83 11.33 9.86
CA MET A 113 11.90 10.98 10.79
C MET A 113 12.99 12.03 10.84
N ALA A 114 13.40 12.60 9.70
CA ALA A 114 14.37 13.70 9.67
C ALA A 114 13.86 14.89 10.49
N ARG A 115 12.59 15.27 10.31
CA ARG A 115 11.93 16.31 11.11
C ARG A 115 11.94 15.97 12.60
N GLN A 116 11.64 14.73 12.99
CA GLN A 116 11.66 14.33 14.40
C GLN A 116 13.07 14.36 15.01
N ILE A 117 14.11 14.03 14.23
CA ILE A 117 15.51 14.14 14.67
C ILE A 117 15.92 15.60 14.90
N GLU A 118 15.52 16.49 14.00
CA GLU A 118 15.77 17.94 14.14
C GLU A 118 15.08 18.51 15.39
N LEU A 119 13.84 18.09 15.66
CA LEU A 119 13.08 18.51 16.83
C LEU A 119 13.59 17.89 18.15
N SER A 120 14.08 16.64 18.12
CA SER A 120 14.53 15.93 19.32
C SER A 120 15.88 16.42 19.84
N GLY A 121 16.72 17.02 18.99
CA GLY A 121 17.96 17.69 19.40
C GLY A 121 17.77 18.77 20.48
N PHE A 122 16.53 19.24 20.67
CA PHE A 122 16.18 20.27 21.64
C PHE A 122 15.65 19.73 22.99
N HIS A 123 15.14 18.50 23.04
CA HIS A 123 14.50 17.93 24.23
C HIS A 123 15.03 16.52 24.48
N GLY A 124 16.09 16.40 25.29
CA GLY A 124 16.93 15.21 25.51
C GLY A 124 16.26 13.96 26.12
N ARG A 125 15.17 13.47 25.53
CA ARG A 125 14.54 12.18 25.87
C ARG A 125 14.51 11.18 24.73
N GLN A 126 14.72 11.59 23.48
CA GLN A 126 14.81 10.67 22.34
C GLN A 126 16.22 10.76 21.76
N ASP A 127 16.97 9.67 21.87
CA ASP A 127 18.31 9.59 21.32
C ASP A 127 18.22 9.65 19.78
N PRO A 128 18.73 10.70 19.12
CA PRO A 128 18.72 10.80 17.65
C PRO A 128 19.40 9.60 16.98
N THR A 129 20.29 8.89 17.70
CA THR A 129 20.90 7.64 17.25
C THR A 129 19.87 6.53 17.03
N VAL A 130 18.83 6.45 17.86
CA VAL A 130 17.76 5.44 17.74
C VAL A 130 16.89 5.74 16.54
N LEU A 131 16.51 7.00 16.33
CA LEU A 131 15.76 7.42 15.15
C LEU A 131 16.59 7.22 13.87
N PHE A 132 17.90 7.49 13.91
CA PHE A 132 18.78 7.21 12.79
C PHE A 132 18.90 5.71 12.48
N ALA A 133 19.05 4.86 13.51
CA ALA A 133 19.09 3.42 13.36
C ALA A 133 17.77 2.87 12.79
N LEU A 134 16.64 3.37 13.27
CA LEU A 134 15.32 3.02 12.75
C LEU A 134 15.18 3.45 11.28
N LYS A 135 15.62 4.67 10.91
CA LYS A 135 15.62 5.16 9.53
C LYS A 135 16.45 4.27 8.62
N LYS A 136 17.65 3.87 9.09
CA LYS A 136 18.56 3.00 8.34
C LYS A 136 17.96 1.62 8.06
N LEU A 137 17.18 1.08 8.97
CA LEU A 137 16.52 -0.21 8.75
C LEU A 137 15.41 -0.14 7.73
N MET A 138 14.53 0.85 7.85
CA MET A 138 13.41 1.02 6.92
C MET A 138 13.93 1.13 5.48
N LEU A 139 14.98 1.94 5.28
CA LEU A 139 15.68 2.07 4.00
C LEU A 139 16.25 0.75 3.45
N SER A 140 16.76 -0.11 4.33
CA SER A 140 17.39 -1.36 3.91
C SER A 140 16.40 -2.46 3.49
N VAL A 141 15.16 -2.37 3.95
CA VAL A 141 14.07 -3.29 3.58
C VAL A 141 13.53 -2.94 2.19
N ASP A 142 13.28 -1.66 1.95
CA ASP A 142 12.75 -1.17 0.67
C ASP A 142 13.71 -1.41 -0.50
N GLU A 143 15.01 -1.20 -0.30
CA GLU A 143 16.01 -1.40 -1.37
C GLU A 143 16.07 -2.85 -1.85
N LYS A 144 15.91 -3.80 -0.93
CA LYS A 144 15.94 -5.24 -1.25
C LYS A 144 14.64 -5.68 -1.92
N LEU A 145 13.49 -5.20 -1.45
CA LEU A 145 12.20 -5.48 -2.08
C LEU A 145 12.15 -4.94 -3.50
N TYR A 146 12.53 -3.67 -3.69
CA TYR A 146 12.55 -3.04 -5.02
C TYR A 146 13.45 -3.78 -6.01
N LYS A 147 14.67 -4.14 -5.60
CA LYS A 147 15.58 -4.94 -6.46
C LYS A 147 15.02 -6.31 -6.79
N THR A 148 14.32 -6.94 -5.86
CA THR A 148 13.75 -8.27 -6.06
C THR A 148 12.55 -8.23 -7.00
N VAL A 149 11.64 -7.27 -6.79
CA VAL A 149 10.48 -7.07 -7.66
C VAL A 149 10.93 -6.67 -9.05
N ASN A 150 11.78 -5.65 -9.22
CA ASN A 150 12.26 -5.25 -10.54
C ASN A 150 12.96 -6.39 -11.28
N GLN A 151 13.71 -7.24 -10.56
CA GLN A 151 14.35 -8.38 -11.19
C GLN A 151 13.35 -9.50 -11.53
N ALA A 152 12.32 -9.71 -10.72
CA ALA A 152 11.24 -10.65 -11.04
C ALA A 152 10.42 -10.16 -12.24
N THR A 153 10.07 -8.87 -12.28
CA THR A 153 9.37 -8.24 -13.40
C THR A 153 10.22 -8.28 -14.67
N ALA A 154 11.52 -7.96 -14.59
CA ALA A 154 12.44 -8.08 -15.72
C ALA A 154 12.56 -9.52 -16.23
N LEU A 155 12.54 -10.51 -15.34
CA LEU A 155 12.53 -11.94 -15.73
C LEU A 155 11.19 -12.34 -16.37
N ALA A 156 10.07 -11.77 -15.93
CA ALA A 156 8.75 -11.99 -16.52
C ALA A 156 8.67 -11.38 -17.94
N HIS A 157 9.18 -10.16 -18.13
CA HIS A 157 9.24 -9.51 -19.44
C HIS A 157 10.26 -10.16 -20.38
N ALA A 158 11.44 -10.55 -19.88
CA ALA A 158 12.45 -11.27 -20.67
C ALA A 158 12.00 -12.69 -21.03
N GLY A 159 11.02 -13.23 -20.32
CA GLY A 159 10.36 -14.51 -20.60
C GLY A 159 9.29 -14.46 -21.69
N ASP A 160 9.31 -13.46 -22.58
CA ASP A 160 8.53 -13.32 -23.82
C ASP A 160 7.12 -13.95 -23.81
N PHE A 161 6.24 -13.38 -22.98
CA PHE A 161 4.80 -13.64 -22.98
C PHE A 161 4.08 -13.04 -24.21
N SER A 162 4.78 -12.25 -25.03
CA SER A 162 4.20 -11.53 -26.16
C SER A 162 3.91 -12.46 -27.36
N SER A 163 4.65 -13.57 -27.45
CA SER A 163 4.34 -14.69 -28.36
C SER A 163 3.00 -15.38 -28.05
N TYR A 164 2.59 -15.45 -26.77
CA TYR A 164 1.34 -16.12 -26.35
C TYR A 164 0.08 -15.28 -26.59
N LYS A 165 0.16 -13.95 -26.42
CA LYS A 165 -1.01 -13.06 -26.62
C LYS A 165 -1.42 -12.97 -28.10
N ARG A 166 -0.47 -13.12 -29.02
CA ARG A 166 -0.73 -13.15 -30.48
C ARG A 166 -1.37 -14.46 -30.97
N ALA A 167 -1.10 -15.59 -30.31
CA ALA A 167 -1.71 -16.88 -30.65
C ALA A 167 -3.15 -17.03 -30.13
N SER A 168 -3.49 -16.40 -29.00
CA SER A 168 -4.83 -16.49 -28.39
C SER A 168 -5.93 -15.77 -29.20
N LEU A 169 -5.59 -14.71 -29.93
CA LEU A 169 -6.55 -13.96 -30.77
C LEU A 169 -6.88 -14.65 -32.11
N ALA A 170 -6.17 -15.72 -32.49
CA ALA A 170 -6.34 -16.39 -33.78
C ALA A 170 -7.42 -17.51 -33.79
N GLY A 171 -8.19 -17.67 -32.72
CA GLY A 171 -9.42 -18.48 -32.71
C GLY A 171 -9.27 -19.98 -33.00
N ASN A 172 -8.04 -20.52 -33.00
CA ASN A 172 -7.79 -21.93 -33.24
C ASN A 172 -7.38 -22.63 -31.94
N ARG A 173 -8.12 -23.71 -31.64
CA ARG A 173 -7.88 -24.81 -30.69
C ARG A 173 -6.56 -24.72 -29.90
N GLU A 174 -6.67 -24.65 -28.57
CA GLU A 174 -5.57 -24.57 -27.58
C GLU A 174 -4.32 -25.41 -27.93
N PRO A 175 -3.30 -24.81 -28.58
CA PRO A 175 -2.06 -25.51 -28.94
C PRO A 175 -1.10 -25.66 -27.74
N TRP A 176 -1.40 -25.00 -26.62
CA TRP A 176 -0.51 -24.89 -25.47
C TRP A 176 -0.42 -26.16 -24.62
N LYS A 177 -1.26 -27.17 -24.87
CA LYS A 177 -1.14 -28.46 -24.16
C LYS A 177 -0.07 -29.39 -24.73
N ASP A 178 0.31 -29.21 -25.99
CA ASP A 178 1.21 -30.15 -26.67
C ASP A 178 2.60 -29.57 -27.00
N ASP A 179 2.76 -28.23 -27.01
CA ASP A 179 4.02 -27.57 -27.44
C ASP A 179 4.71 -26.71 -26.36
N ILE A 180 4.20 -26.63 -25.12
CA ILE A 180 5.06 -26.22 -24.01
C ILE A 180 5.90 -27.43 -23.66
N GLY A 181 7.00 -27.63 -24.41
CA GLY A 181 8.12 -28.39 -23.89
C GLY A 181 8.36 -27.92 -22.47
N GLU A 182 8.39 -28.86 -21.54
CA GLU A 182 8.51 -28.75 -20.08
C GLU A 182 9.79 -27.99 -19.68
N GLY A 183 9.87 -26.75 -20.15
CA GLY A 183 11.04 -25.90 -20.20
C GLY A 183 11.13 -25.18 -18.89
N ASP A 184 11.66 -25.88 -17.89
CA ASP A 184 12.23 -25.39 -16.63
C ASP A 184 11.47 -24.27 -15.92
N VAL A 185 10.14 -24.22 -16.05
CA VAL A 185 9.29 -23.35 -15.23
C VAL A 185 9.47 -23.72 -13.76
N ALA A 186 9.59 -25.01 -13.47
CA ALA A 186 9.91 -25.52 -12.14
C ALA A 186 11.27 -25.02 -11.62
N GLY A 187 12.32 -24.96 -12.45
CA GLY A 187 13.61 -24.40 -12.05
C GLY A 187 13.54 -22.89 -11.81
N LYS A 188 12.82 -22.13 -12.65
CA LYS A 188 12.61 -20.69 -12.43
C LYS A 188 11.86 -20.40 -11.14
N VAL A 189 10.81 -21.15 -10.83
CA VAL A 189 10.07 -21.04 -9.57
C VAL A 189 10.98 -21.36 -8.38
N LYS A 190 11.74 -22.46 -8.46
CA LYS A 190 12.69 -22.85 -7.42
C LYS A 190 13.77 -21.80 -7.18
N VAL A 191 14.27 -21.14 -8.23
CA VAL A 191 15.24 -20.04 -8.11
C VAL A 191 14.62 -18.82 -7.40
N LEU A 192 13.35 -18.51 -7.65
CA LEU A 192 12.64 -17.44 -6.93
C LEU A 192 12.40 -17.79 -5.46
N GLU A 193 12.01 -19.04 -5.16
CA GLU A 193 11.83 -19.53 -3.79
C GLU A 193 13.14 -19.49 -2.98
N GLU A 194 14.23 -20.05 -3.52
CA GLU A 194 15.56 -20.01 -2.86
C GLU A 194 16.04 -18.59 -2.61
N ARG A 195 15.58 -17.64 -3.43
CA ARG A 195 15.94 -16.24 -3.31
C ARG A 195 15.08 -15.51 -2.29
N ALA A 196 13.78 -15.82 -2.23
CA ALA A 196 12.89 -15.33 -1.17
C ALA A 196 13.40 -15.75 0.21
N VAL A 197 13.85 -17.01 0.36
CA VAL A 197 14.47 -17.51 1.59
C VAL A 197 15.72 -16.71 1.96
N ARG A 198 16.61 -16.43 1.01
CA ARG A 198 17.81 -15.60 1.26
C ARG A 198 17.48 -14.18 1.70
N ILE A 199 16.38 -13.61 1.19
CA ILE A 199 15.91 -12.29 1.61
C ILE A 199 15.38 -12.34 3.04
N GLU A 200 14.59 -13.35 3.38
CA GLU A 200 14.08 -13.55 4.75
C GLU A 200 15.21 -13.72 5.76
N ASP A 201 16.24 -14.52 5.43
CA ASP A 201 17.43 -14.69 6.27
C ASP A 201 18.21 -13.38 6.44
N ALA A 202 18.35 -12.60 5.37
CA ALA A 202 19.01 -11.30 5.43
C ALA A 202 18.21 -10.30 6.29
N LEU A 203 16.88 -10.33 6.24
CA LEU A 203 16.00 -9.52 7.09
C LEU A 203 16.08 -9.95 8.55
N ARG A 204 16.08 -11.27 8.84
CA ARG A 204 16.31 -11.79 10.19
C ARG A 204 17.65 -11.34 10.76
N LEU A 205 18.72 -11.41 9.97
CA LEU A 205 20.06 -11.00 10.41
C LEU A 205 20.13 -9.49 10.70
N GLN A 206 19.49 -8.67 9.87
CA GLN A 206 19.42 -7.22 10.11
C GLN A 206 18.57 -6.87 11.34
N SER A 207 17.45 -7.57 11.54
CA SER A 207 16.62 -7.42 12.74
C SER A 207 17.41 -7.80 14.00
N ALA A 208 18.15 -8.91 13.98
CA ALA A 208 19.03 -9.30 15.09
C ALA A 208 20.16 -8.28 15.33
N HIS A 209 20.74 -7.70 14.27
CA HIS A 209 21.74 -6.65 14.40
C HIS A 209 21.15 -5.39 15.05
N LEU A 210 19.94 -4.98 14.64
CA LEU A 210 19.23 -3.88 15.29
C LEU A 210 19.01 -4.15 16.76
N GLU A 211 18.48 -5.32 17.10
CA GLU A 211 18.22 -5.68 18.49
C GLU A 211 19.50 -5.60 19.32
N ALA A 212 20.64 -6.03 18.76
CA ALA A 212 21.94 -5.90 19.40
C ALA A 212 22.38 -4.44 19.57
N VAL A 213 22.14 -3.58 18.58
CA VAL A 213 22.43 -2.14 18.67
C VAL A 213 21.53 -1.47 19.71
N MET A 214 20.22 -1.72 19.69
CA MET A 214 19.27 -1.19 20.67
C MET A 214 19.62 -1.63 22.10
N ARG A 215 20.02 -2.89 22.28
CA ARG A 215 20.49 -3.40 23.58
C ARG A 215 21.76 -2.70 24.06
N LYS A 216 22.72 -2.44 23.17
CA LYS A 216 23.95 -1.67 23.49
C LYS A 216 23.65 -0.22 23.89
N LEU A 217 22.59 0.37 23.31
CA LEU A 217 22.14 1.73 23.62
C LEU A 217 21.22 1.79 24.86
N GLY A 218 20.96 0.67 25.54
CA GLY A 218 20.09 0.63 26.72
C GLY A 218 18.61 0.86 26.41
N VAL A 219 18.20 0.73 25.14
CA VAL A 219 16.80 0.89 24.74
C VAL A 219 16.04 -0.41 25.07
N PRO A 220 14.97 -0.37 25.88
CA PRO A 220 14.18 -1.55 26.19
C PRO A 220 13.50 -2.07 24.92
N LEU A 221 13.81 -3.31 24.55
CA LEU A 221 13.16 -3.99 23.42
C LEU A 221 11.71 -4.35 23.80
N PRO A 222 10.74 -4.24 22.87
CA PRO A 222 9.38 -4.71 23.12
C PRO A 222 9.39 -6.21 23.39
N SER A 223 8.90 -6.64 24.57
CA SER A 223 8.94 -8.05 24.97
C SER A 223 8.19 -8.94 23.95
N PRO A 224 8.76 -10.08 23.55
CA PRO A 224 8.15 -10.99 22.56
C PRO A 224 6.77 -11.51 22.98
N SER A 225 6.46 -11.50 24.28
CA SER A 225 5.17 -11.90 24.84
C SER A 225 3.98 -11.04 24.40
N LYS A 226 4.19 -9.83 23.83
CA LYS A 226 3.12 -9.03 23.23
C LYS A 226 2.83 -9.37 21.76
N ARG A 227 3.72 -10.07 21.04
CA ARG A 227 3.49 -10.44 19.63
C ARG A 227 2.62 -11.69 19.43
N ARG A 228 2.53 -12.57 20.42
CA ARG A 228 1.75 -13.82 20.32
C ARG A 228 0.26 -13.69 20.66
N LEU A 229 -0.21 -12.54 21.16
CA LEU A 229 -1.61 -12.36 21.56
C LEU A 229 -2.53 -11.83 20.45
N MET A 230 -2.04 -11.62 19.22
CA MET A 230 -2.87 -11.11 18.11
C MET A 230 -2.86 -11.96 16.83
N GLY A 231 -2.22 -13.13 16.81
CA GLY A 231 -2.02 -13.89 15.55
C GLY A 231 -2.50 -15.33 15.49
N ASP A 232 -2.62 -16.05 16.61
CA ASP A 232 -2.98 -17.48 16.56
C ASP A 232 -4.34 -17.70 17.21
N SER A 233 -5.38 -17.81 16.37
CA SER A 233 -6.63 -18.44 16.78
C SER A 233 -6.35 -19.93 17.01
N PRO A 234 -6.54 -20.47 18.23
CA PRO A 234 -6.41 -21.90 18.43
C PRO A 234 -7.53 -22.60 17.66
N GLN A 235 -7.15 -23.58 16.84
CA GLN A 235 -8.07 -24.52 16.22
C GLN A 235 -9.01 -25.08 17.30
N ARG A 236 -10.30 -24.68 17.26
CA ARG A 236 -11.34 -25.33 18.06
C ARG A 236 -11.51 -26.75 17.53
N GLY A 237 -11.22 -27.70 18.41
CA GLY A 237 -11.49 -29.11 18.20
C GLY A 237 -12.95 -29.36 17.85
N VAL A 238 -13.11 -30.23 16.86
CA VAL A 238 -14.37 -30.84 16.44
C VAL A 238 -14.89 -31.69 17.60
N HIS A 239 -16.02 -31.29 18.19
CA HIS A 239 -16.82 -32.17 19.05
C HIS A 239 -18.05 -32.66 18.26
N PRO A 240 -18.43 -33.94 18.40
CA PRO A 240 -19.51 -34.54 17.63
C PRO A 240 -20.90 -34.13 18.13
N THR A 241 -21.80 -33.91 17.18
CA THR A 241 -23.25 -33.78 17.33
C THR A 241 -23.90 -35.07 17.82
N PRO A 242 -24.87 -34.99 18.75
CA PRO A 242 -25.98 -35.92 18.78
C PRO A 242 -27.23 -35.31 18.12
N ALA A 243 -27.95 -36.17 17.41
CA ALA A 243 -29.30 -35.97 16.92
C ALA A 243 -30.26 -35.62 18.06
N ASP A 244 -31.29 -34.81 17.80
CA ASP A 244 -32.68 -35.29 17.63
C ASP A 244 -33.68 -34.11 17.48
N SER A 245 -34.77 -34.40 16.75
CA SER A 245 -36.14 -33.89 16.97
C SER A 245 -36.58 -32.49 16.48
N THR A 246 -37.14 -32.48 15.26
CA THR A 246 -38.55 -32.14 14.88
C THR A 246 -39.19 -30.77 15.22
N PRO A 247 -40.29 -30.39 14.50
CA PRO A 247 -40.46 -29.03 13.95
C PRO A 247 -41.46 -28.15 14.71
N HIS A 248 -41.30 -26.83 14.59
CA HIS A 248 -42.38 -25.90 14.86
C HIS A 248 -42.72 -25.00 13.66
N ARG A 249 -43.96 -25.20 13.22
CA ARG A 249 -44.77 -24.47 12.26
C ARG A 249 -45.36 -23.23 12.95
N GLY A 250 -45.24 -22.06 12.32
CA GLY A 250 -45.96 -20.82 12.67
C GLY A 250 -45.49 -19.69 11.75
N SER A 251 -46.21 -19.40 10.67
CA SER A 251 -47.33 -18.44 10.56
C SER A 251 -46.88 -16.99 10.33
N LEU A 252 -47.01 -16.59 9.06
CA LEU A 252 -47.53 -15.32 8.51
C LEU A 252 -47.67 -14.10 9.44
N GLN A 253 -47.00 -12.99 9.07
CA GLN A 253 -47.53 -11.62 9.07
C GLN A 253 -46.50 -10.71 8.36
N ASN A 254 -46.79 -10.22 7.15
CA ASN A 254 -47.44 -8.93 6.85
C ASN A 254 -46.72 -7.73 7.49
N ASN A 255 -46.00 -6.95 6.67
CA ASN A 255 -45.96 -5.48 6.71
C ASN A 255 -45.27 -5.01 5.42
N ALA A 256 -46.03 -4.48 4.45
CA ALA A 256 -46.64 -3.15 4.42
C ALA A 256 -45.65 -2.09 3.88
N GLU A 257 -45.97 -1.71 2.66
CA GLU A 257 -45.46 -0.62 1.83
C GLU A 257 -45.29 0.70 2.59
N GLN A 258 -44.23 1.44 2.28
CA GLN A 258 -44.12 2.88 2.55
C GLN A 258 -43.80 3.59 1.21
N PRO A 259 -44.62 4.58 0.81
CA PRO A 259 -44.51 5.23 -0.49
C PRO A 259 -43.53 6.41 -0.50
N TYR A 260 -43.09 6.70 -1.72
CA TYR A 260 -42.27 7.82 -2.17
C TYR A 260 -42.78 9.19 -1.68
N LEU A 261 -41.87 10.00 -1.14
CA LEU A 261 -42.01 11.46 -1.07
C LEU A 261 -40.94 12.09 -1.97
N SER A 262 -41.39 12.53 -3.15
CA SER A 262 -40.65 13.41 -4.04
C SER A 262 -40.78 14.84 -3.53
N GLU A 263 -39.70 15.42 -3.02
CA GLU A 263 -39.60 16.87 -2.80
C GLU A 263 -38.85 17.49 -3.99
N ALA A 264 -39.55 18.38 -4.69
CA ALA A 264 -39.00 19.20 -5.77
C ALA A 264 -38.15 20.35 -5.20
N PRO A 265 -37.03 20.73 -5.84
CA PRO A 265 -36.28 21.93 -5.44
C PRO A 265 -36.93 23.21 -6.01
N PRO A 266 -36.89 24.32 -5.26
CA PRO A 266 -37.40 25.61 -5.73
C PRO A 266 -36.44 26.27 -6.73
N GLU A 267 -37.01 26.74 -7.83
CA GLU A 267 -36.36 27.64 -8.79
C GLU A 267 -36.06 28.98 -8.12
N HIS A 268 -34.77 29.37 -8.09
CA HIS A 268 -34.38 30.75 -7.78
C HIS A 268 -33.68 31.38 -8.99
N SER A 269 -34.47 32.13 -9.73
CA SER A 269 -34.06 33.14 -10.69
C SER A 269 -33.56 34.39 -9.94
N GLY A 270 -32.48 35.00 -10.43
CA GLY A 270 -31.99 36.26 -9.86
C GLY A 270 -30.55 36.61 -10.23
N GLU A 271 -30.31 36.86 -11.51
CA GLU A 271 -29.10 37.53 -12.00
C GLU A 271 -29.42 39.02 -12.17
N PRO A 272 -28.64 39.95 -11.59
CA PRO A 272 -28.53 41.29 -12.14
C PRO A 272 -27.13 41.52 -12.70
N ALA A 273 -27.12 41.89 -13.98
CA ALA A 273 -26.00 42.56 -14.63
C ALA A 273 -25.62 43.83 -13.84
N ASN A 274 -24.32 44.10 -13.75
CA ASN A 274 -23.83 45.43 -13.47
C ASN A 274 -22.65 45.75 -14.38
N GLU A 275 -22.72 46.99 -14.85
CA GLU A 275 -21.87 47.76 -15.76
C GLU A 275 -20.43 47.97 -15.26
#